data_AF-A0A538I2T9-F1
#
_entry.id   AF-A0A538I2T9-F1
#
_cell.length_a   1.000
_cell.length_b   1.000
_cell.length_c   1.000
_cell.angle_alpha   90.00
_cell.angle_beta   90.00
_cell.angle_gamma   90.00
#
_symmetry.space_group_name_H-M   'P 1'
#
loop_
_entity.id
_entity.type
_entity.pdbx_description
1 polymer ?
#
loop_
_entity_poly.entity_id
_entity_poly.type
_entity_poly.pdbx_seq_one_letter_code
_entity_poly.pdbx_strand_id
1 'polypeptide(L)'
;MSGYDEERIAERLRVLPPAPIGWVEAAQELPRARAEIAGLVERAQADAGYRAQLLADIETALAAEGLVPRPSLIELVRRRMSE
;
A
#
# COMPACT_ATOMS: atom_id res chain seq x y z
N MET A 1 -11.17 -26.14 11.24
CA MET A 1 -9.81 -25.73 10.80
C MET A 1 -9.59 -26.27 9.41
N SER A 2 -9.17 -25.42 8.47
CA SER A 2 -9.01 -25.76 7.05
C SER A 2 -8.19 -27.03 6.89
N GLY A 3 -8.74 -28.06 6.23
CA GLY A 3 -8.12 -29.38 6.04
C GLY A 3 -6.97 -29.39 5.03
N TYR A 4 -6.19 -28.33 4.99
CA TYR A 4 -5.01 -28.17 4.14
C TYR A 4 -3.81 -27.96 5.05
N ASP A 5 -2.92 -28.94 5.08
CA ASP A 5 -1.57 -28.79 5.59
C ASP A 5 -0.67 -28.06 4.56
N GLU A 6 0.50 -27.62 5.00
CA GLU A 6 1.46 -26.88 4.17
C GLU A 6 1.92 -27.70 2.96
N GLU A 7 2.05 -29.02 3.09
CA GLU A 7 2.46 -29.92 2.01
C GLU A 7 1.42 -29.96 0.89
N ARG A 8 0.14 -30.11 1.23
CA ARG A 8 -0.97 -30.14 0.26
C ARG A 8 -1.20 -28.79 -0.40
N ILE A 9 -0.89 -27.68 0.29
CA ILE A 9 -0.87 -26.35 -0.32
C ILE A 9 0.28 -26.25 -1.32
N ALA A 10 1.49 -26.68 -0.96
CA ALA A 10 2.66 -26.62 -1.84
C ALA A 10 2.46 -27.43 -3.12
N GLU A 11 1.89 -28.64 -3.01
CA GLU A 11 1.60 -29.49 -4.17
C GLU A 11 0.64 -28.81 -5.17
N ARG A 12 -0.34 -28.06 -4.65
CA ARG A 12 -1.27 -27.27 -5.48
C ARG A 12 -0.65 -26.01 -6.05
N LEU A 13 0.25 -25.35 -5.34
CA LEU A 13 0.92 -24.17 -5.87
C LEU A 13 1.87 -24.55 -7.02
N ARG A 14 2.47 -25.75 -7.00
CA ARG A 14 3.37 -26.22 -8.07
C ARG A 14 2.72 -26.37 -9.44
N VAL A 15 1.41 -26.58 -9.53
CA VAL A 15 0.71 -26.71 -10.83
C VAL A 15 0.39 -25.36 -11.47
N LEU A 16 0.56 -24.26 -10.74
CA LEU A 16 0.30 -22.92 -11.26
C LEU A 16 1.46 -22.44 -12.15
N PRO A 17 1.17 -21.66 -13.19
CA PRO A 17 2.21 -20.98 -13.94
C PRO A 17 3.01 -20.03 -13.04
N PRO A 18 4.26 -19.69 -13.41
CA PRO A 18 5.02 -18.68 -12.70
C PRO A 18 4.24 -17.36 -12.66
N ALA A 19 4.38 -16.63 -11.55
CA ALA A 19 3.74 -15.35 -11.40
C ALA A 19 4.18 -14.39 -12.53
N PRO A 20 3.28 -13.55 -13.07
CA PRO A 20 3.65 -12.51 -14.01
C PRO A 20 4.76 -11.63 -13.42
N ILE A 21 5.78 -11.31 -14.22
CA ILE A 21 6.95 -10.56 -13.73
C ILE A 21 6.57 -9.22 -13.11
N GLY A 22 5.64 -8.48 -13.73
CA GLY A 22 5.16 -7.21 -13.21
C GLY A 22 4.46 -7.32 -11.84
N TRP A 23 3.93 -8.49 -11.48
CA TRP A 23 3.38 -8.72 -10.14
C TRP A 23 4.49 -8.97 -9.12
N VAL A 24 5.53 -9.70 -9.52
CA VAL A 24 6.71 -9.94 -8.67
C VAL A 24 7.43 -8.63 -8.38
N GLU A 25 7.68 -7.82 -9.42
CA GLU A 25 8.30 -6.50 -9.30
C GLU A 25 7.44 -5.57 -8.42
N ALA A 26 6.13 -5.48 -8.67
CA ALA A 26 5.24 -4.69 -7.84
C ALA A 26 5.25 -5.13 -6.37
N ALA A 27 5.29 -6.45 -6.12
CA ALA A 27 5.34 -6.99 -4.76
C ALA A 27 6.67 -6.68 -4.05
N GLN A 28 7.78 -6.61 -4.79
CA GLN A 28 9.09 -6.20 -4.24
C GLN A 28 9.11 -4.74 -3.81
N GLU A 29 8.39 -3.86 -4.50
CA GLU A 29 8.30 -2.42 -4.17
C GLU A 29 7.33 -2.14 -2.99
N LEU A 30 6.39 -3.06 -2.71
CA LEU A 30 5.36 -2.87 -1.68
C LEU A 30 5.89 -2.54 -0.28
N PRO A 31 6.94 -3.19 0.27
CA PRO A 31 7.44 -2.88 1.60
C PRO A 31 7.89 -1.42 1.74
N ARG A 32 8.62 -0.92 0.74
CA ARG A 32 9.09 0.47 0.70
C ARG A 32 7.91 1.43 0.58
N ALA A 33 7.03 1.22 -0.39
CA ALA A 33 5.86 2.08 -0.59
C ALA A 33 4.97 2.14 0.67
N ARG A 34 4.80 1.01 1.38
CA ARG A 34 4.06 0.97 2.65
C ARG A 34 4.76 1.78 3.74
N ALA A 35 6.08 1.72 3.84
CA ALA A 35 6.83 2.50 4.83
C ALA A 35 6.74 4.00 4.56
N GLU A 36 6.82 4.41 3.29
CA GLU A 36 6.66 5.82 2.88
C GLU A 36 5.26 6.34 3.23
N ILE A 37 4.20 5.58 2.91
CA ILE A 37 2.82 5.94 3.27
C ILE A 37 2.65 5.99 4.80
N ALA A 38 3.23 5.06 5.54
CA ALA A 38 3.16 5.05 7.01
C ALA A 38 3.79 6.32 7.61
N GLY A 39 4.95 6.76 7.10
CA GLY A 39 5.60 7.99 7.55
C GLY A 39 4.76 9.25 7.25
N LEU A 40 4.11 9.31 6.09
CA LEU A 40 3.18 10.39 5.74
C LEU A 40 1.98 10.44 6.71
N VAL A 41 1.42 9.27 7.02
CA VAL A 41 0.31 9.12 7.97
C VAL A 41 0.72 9.56 9.37
N GLU A 42 1.88 9.12 9.86
CA GLU A 42 2.39 9.50 11.19
C GLU A 42 2.58 11.02 11.31
N ARG A 43 3.17 11.66 10.29
CA ARG A 43 3.32 13.13 10.25
C ARG A 43 1.97 13.83 10.30
N ALA A 44 0.98 13.35 9.54
CA ALA A 44 -0.38 13.89 9.56
C ALA A 44 -1.12 13.65 10.88
N GLN A 45 -0.78 12.60 11.61
CA GLN A 45 -1.33 12.39 12.95
C GLN A 45 -0.72 13.33 13.98
N ALA A 46 0.58 13.63 13.87
CA ALA A 46 1.28 14.53 14.79
C ALA A 46 1.02 16.03 14.54
N ASP A 47 0.69 16.42 13.31
CA ASP A 47 0.49 17.83 12.93
C ASP A 47 -0.87 18.04 12.23
N ALA A 48 -1.78 18.72 12.94
CA ALA A 48 -3.12 19.03 12.45
C ALA A 48 -3.13 20.02 11.27
N GLY A 49 -2.15 20.93 11.20
CA GLY A 49 -1.99 21.86 10.09
C GLY A 49 -1.53 21.15 8.83
N TYR A 50 -0.54 20.27 8.97
CA TYR A 50 -0.10 19.40 7.88
C TYR A 50 -1.23 18.46 7.42
N ARG A 51 -2.00 17.88 8.34
CA ARG A 51 -3.17 17.05 7.99
C ARG A 51 -4.22 17.80 7.18
N ALA A 52 -4.53 19.03 7.57
CA ALA A 52 -5.49 19.86 6.85
C ALA A 52 -5.00 20.19 5.43
N GLN A 53 -3.71 20.52 5.29
CA GLN A 53 -3.09 20.76 3.98
C GLN A 53 -3.07 19.50 3.11
N LEU A 54 -2.69 18.36 3.69
CA LEU A 54 -2.69 17.07 3.02
C LEU A 54 -4.08 16.69 2.50
N LEU A 55 -5.13 16.85 3.32
CA LEU A 55 -6.50 16.51 2.90
C LEU A 55 -7.09 17.51 1.89
N ALA A 56 -6.59 18.75 1.86
CA ALA A 56 -7.03 19.76 0.89
C ALA A 56 -6.56 19.45 -0.53
N ASP A 57 -5.37 18.83 -0.69
CA ASP A 57 -4.82 18.41 -1.98
C ASP A 57 -3.93 17.16 -1.81
N ILE A 58 -4.58 16.00 -1.73
CA ILE A 58 -3.90 14.71 -1.51
C ILE A 58 -3.05 14.34 -2.72
N GLU A 59 -3.55 14.61 -3.93
CA GLU A 59 -2.89 14.32 -5.19
C GLU A 59 -1.53 15.01 -5.29
N THR A 60 -1.49 16.32 -5.03
CA THR A 60 -0.23 17.09 -5.05
C THR A 60 0.71 16.65 -3.94
N ALA A 61 0.20 16.38 -2.73
CA ALA A 61 1.02 15.92 -1.62
C ALA A 61 1.66 14.54 -1.88
N LEU A 62 0.92 13.61 -2.48
CA LEU A 62 1.46 12.30 -2.88
C LEU A 62 2.51 12.45 -3.98
N ALA A 63 2.25 13.29 -4.98
CA ALA A 63 3.20 13.54 -6.07
C ALA A 63 4.51 14.17 -5.56
N ALA A 64 4.45 15.07 -4.57
CA ALA A 64 5.62 15.69 -3.95
C ALA A 64 6.52 14.67 -3.23
N GLU A 65 5.93 13.59 -2.71
CA GLU A 65 6.63 12.47 -2.06
C GLU A 65 7.03 11.38 -3.09
N GLY A 66 6.89 11.66 -4.39
CA GLY A 66 7.26 10.74 -5.48
C GLY A 66 6.27 9.59 -5.70
N LEU A 67 5.12 9.61 -5.04
CA LEU A 67 4.08 8.60 -5.19
C LEU A 67 3.13 8.98 -6.33
N VAL A 68 2.81 8.01 -7.19
CA VAL A 68 1.82 8.21 -8.25
C VAL A 68 0.42 8.26 -7.62
N PRO A 69 -0.32 9.39 -7.72
CA PRO A 69 -1.64 9.56 -7.11
C PRO A 69 -2.68 8.75 -7.88
N ARG A 70 -2.82 7.47 -7.53
CA ARG A 70 -3.87 6.59 -8.07
C ARG A 70 -5.14 6.73 -7.22
N PRO A 71 -6.35 6.60 -7.81
CA PRO A 71 -7.61 6.69 -7.05
C PRO A 71 -7.65 5.78 -5.81
N SER A 72 -7.11 4.56 -5.92
CA SER A 72 -7.04 3.60 -4.81
C SER A 72 -6.10 4.04 -3.68
N LEU A 73 -5.02 4.75 -4.00
CA LEU A 73 -4.07 5.27 -3.01
C LEU A 73 -4.65 6.49 -2.27
N ILE A 74 -5.35 7.37 -3.00
CA ILE A 74 -6.03 8.52 -2.42
C ILE A 74 -7.09 8.07 -1.41
N GLU A 75 -7.92 7.10 -1.79
CA GLU A 75 -8.93 6.52 -0.89
C GLU A 75 -8.31 5.83 0.34
N LEU A 76 -7.20 5.11 0.15
CA LEU A 76 -6.46 4.52 1.28
C LEU A 76 -6.01 5.59 2.27
N VAL A 77 -5.42 6.69 1.79
CA VAL A 77 -4.96 7.79 2.64
C VAL A 77 -6.13 8.47 3.36
N ARG A 78 -7.23 8.78 2.66
CA ARG A 78 -8.44 9.36 3.27
C ARG A 78 -9.01 8.49 4.39
N ARG A 79 -9.13 7.19 4.13
CA ARG A 79 -9.63 6.23 5.11
C ARG A 79 -8.73 6.21 6.35
N ARG A 80 -7.41 6.18 6.16
CA ARG A 80 -6.44 6.14 7.27
C ARG A 80 -6.41 7.42 8.10
N MET A 81 -6.80 8.55 7.52
CA MET A 81 -6.92 9.85 8.23
C MET A 81 -8.25 10.00 8.98
N SER A 82 -9.25 9.16 8.67
CA SER A 82 -10.58 9.17 9.29
C SER A 82 -10.72 8.14 10.42
N GLU A 83 -9.72 7.27 10.59
CA GLU A 83 -9.54 6.32 11.71
C GLU A 83 -8.78 6.99 12.86
#